data_AF-A0A1Y1RTZ4-F1
#
_entry.id   AF-A0A1Y1RTZ4-F1
#
_cell.length_a   1.000
_cell.length_b   1.000
_cell.length_c   1.000
_cell.angle_alpha   90.00
_cell.angle_beta   90.00
_cell.angle_gamma   90.00
#
_symmetry.space_group_name_H-M   'P 1'
#
loop_
_entity.id
_entity.type
_entity.pdbx_description
1 polymer ?
#
loop_
_entity_poly.entity_id
_entity_poly.type
_entity_poly.pdbx_seq_one_letter_code
_entity_poly.pdbx_strand_id
1 'polypeptide(L)'
;MIKSLQNMGSKKYMLLGAFGILLALTGCSKEEALTNIELPPTSLLSMREKWGVIASSHLRMRDKPDPQSEVVTTFWNRRGVVLEVLSQSPEKVFLEGYENYWYQVSYDGLIGWVFGAYVELYGSREQALRAARETR
;
A
#
# COMPACT_ATOMS: atom_id res chain seq x y z
N MET A 1 16.26 18.85 -61.38
CA MET A 1 16.51 17.50 -60.86
C MET A 1 15.33 16.63 -61.30
N ILE A 2 15.57 15.73 -62.27
CA ILE A 2 14.89 14.45 -62.57
C ILE A 2 13.34 14.52 -62.71
N LYS A 3 12.79 14.61 -63.94
CA LYS A 3 12.28 13.51 -64.80
C LYS A 3 11.21 12.65 -64.10
N SER A 4 10.12 12.19 -64.72
CA SER A 4 9.51 12.29 -66.05
C SER A 4 8.44 11.17 -66.09
N LEU A 5 7.48 11.29 -67.01
CA LEU A 5 6.69 10.20 -67.63
C LEU A 5 5.53 9.62 -66.79
N GLN A 6 4.29 9.95 -67.15
CA GLN A 6 3.46 9.32 -68.21
C GLN A 6 3.00 7.90 -67.83
N ASN A 7 1.85 7.38 -68.23
CA ASN A 7 0.58 7.81 -68.82
C ASN A 7 -0.09 6.47 -69.20
N MET A 8 -1.42 6.42 -69.18
CA MET A 8 -2.27 5.46 -69.92
C MET A 8 -2.17 3.95 -69.62
N GLY A 9 -3.30 3.40 -69.17
CA GLY A 9 -3.48 1.97 -68.93
C GLY A 9 -3.91 1.15 -70.14
N SER A 10 -4.31 -0.09 -69.89
CA SER A 10 -5.16 -0.88 -70.78
C SER A 10 -5.79 -2.07 -70.03
N LYS A 11 -6.98 -2.44 -70.51
CA LYS A 11 -8.01 -3.33 -69.94
C LYS A 11 -7.75 -4.82 -70.20
N LYS A 12 -8.26 -5.67 -69.29
CA LYS A 12 -8.94 -7.00 -69.44
C LYS A 12 -8.14 -8.08 -70.20
N TYR A 13 -8.13 -9.37 -69.89
CA TYR A 13 -9.08 -10.42 -69.50
C TYR A 13 -8.22 -11.51 -68.77
N MET A 14 -8.67 -12.54 -68.05
CA MET A 14 -9.51 -13.66 -68.49
C MET A 14 -9.36 -14.81 -67.45
N LEU A 15 -10.50 -15.37 -67.01
CA LEU A 15 -10.76 -16.79 -66.66
C LEU A 15 -10.15 -17.52 -65.43
N LEU A 16 -11.11 -18.15 -64.73
CA LEU A 16 -11.15 -19.51 -64.16
C LEU A 16 -10.42 -19.85 -62.85
N GLY A 17 -11.20 -20.38 -61.91
CA GLY A 17 -10.73 -21.45 -61.01
C GLY A 17 -11.19 -21.32 -59.56
N ALA A 18 -12.43 -21.72 -59.28
CA ALA A 18 -12.87 -22.01 -57.92
C ALA A 18 -12.22 -23.33 -57.45
N PHE A 19 -11.39 -23.32 -56.40
CA PHE A 19 -11.13 -24.51 -55.58
C PHE A 19 -10.43 -24.17 -54.27
N GLY A 20 -10.92 -24.75 -53.18
CA GLY A 20 -10.04 -25.22 -52.10
C GLY A 20 -9.87 -24.31 -50.89
N ILE A 21 -10.73 -24.53 -49.90
CA ILE A 21 -10.52 -24.35 -48.46
C ILE A 21 -9.05 -24.62 -48.08
N LEU A 22 -8.34 -23.62 -47.55
CA LEU A 22 -7.10 -23.84 -46.79
C LEU A 22 -7.29 -23.27 -45.39
N LEU A 23 -7.31 -24.21 -44.44
CA LEU A 23 -7.61 -24.03 -43.02
C LEU A 23 -6.84 -22.87 -42.39
N ALA A 24 -7.59 -21.99 -41.74
CA ALA A 24 -7.08 -21.08 -40.73
C ALA A 24 -6.62 -21.88 -39.50
N LEU A 25 -5.31 -22.11 -39.39
CA LEU A 25 -4.65 -22.49 -38.13
C LEU A 25 -3.69 -21.37 -37.74
N THR A 26 -4.23 -20.16 -37.50
CA THR A 26 -3.53 -19.19 -36.66
C THR A 26 -3.70 -19.66 -35.23
N GLY A 27 -2.72 -20.43 -34.76
CA GLY A 27 -2.61 -20.91 -33.40
C GLY A 27 -2.77 -19.77 -32.41
N CYS A 28 -3.73 -19.93 -31.52
CA CYS A 28 -3.96 -19.04 -30.40
C CYS A 28 -2.85 -19.28 -29.37
N SER A 29 -1.78 -18.48 -29.44
CA SER A 29 -0.80 -18.40 -28.36
C SER A 29 -1.14 -17.21 -27.48
N LYS A 30 -1.80 -17.48 -26.36
CA LYS A 30 -1.79 -16.59 -25.20
C LYS A 30 -1.35 -17.43 -24.02
N GLU A 31 -0.05 -17.42 -23.81
CA GLU A 31 0.58 -17.90 -22.60
C GLU A 31 0.18 -16.91 -21.49
N GLU A 32 -0.70 -17.37 -20.60
CA GLU A 32 -1.11 -16.60 -19.43
C GLU A 32 0.08 -16.50 -18.48
N ALA A 33 0.80 -15.38 -18.58
CA ALA A 33 1.84 -15.02 -17.64
C ALA A 33 1.22 -14.96 -16.23
N LEU A 34 1.71 -15.82 -15.35
CA LEU A 34 1.43 -15.77 -13.92
C LEU A 34 1.72 -14.36 -13.42
N THR A 35 0.66 -13.62 -13.12
CA THR A 35 0.77 -12.31 -12.48
C THR A 35 1.33 -12.55 -11.09
N ASN A 36 2.55 -12.09 -10.84
CA ASN A 36 3.21 -12.24 -9.55
C ASN A 36 2.38 -11.48 -8.50
N ILE A 37 1.63 -12.22 -7.66
CA ILE A 37 0.87 -11.63 -6.56
C ILE A 37 1.88 -11.35 -5.45
N GLU A 38 2.42 -10.14 -5.44
CA GLU A 38 3.22 -9.65 -4.31
C GLU A 38 2.30 -9.54 -3.08
N LEU A 39 2.43 -10.49 -2.16
CA LEU A 39 1.75 -10.43 -0.88
C LEU A 39 2.38 -9.32 -0.04
N PRO A 40 1.59 -8.44 0.59
CA PRO A 40 2.14 -7.42 1.46
C PRO A 40 2.87 -8.10 2.63
N PRO A 41 3.96 -7.52 3.15
CA PRO A 41 4.65 -8.06 4.31
C PRO A 41 3.69 -8.06 5.50
N THR A 42 3.23 -9.24 5.92
CA THR A 42 2.45 -9.40 7.16
C THR A 42 3.41 -9.28 8.33
N SER A 43 3.51 -8.09 8.91
CA SER A 43 4.41 -7.88 10.04
C SER A 43 3.99 -8.74 11.24
N LEU A 44 4.86 -9.68 11.61
CA LEU A 44 4.69 -10.56 12.77
C LEU A 44 4.61 -9.77 14.09
N LEU A 45 5.13 -8.54 14.11
CA LEU A 45 5.09 -7.65 15.29
C LEU A 45 3.65 -7.21 15.60
N SER A 46 2.85 -6.89 14.57
CA SER A 46 1.45 -6.51 14.75
C SER A 46 0.62 -7.59 15.46
N MET A 47 0.97 -8.87 15.28
CA MET A 47 0.26 -9.98 15.93
C MET A 47 0.63 -10.14 17.41
N ARG A 48 1.82 -9.68 17.83
CA ARG A 48 2.33 -9.86 19.19
C ARG A 48 2.07 -8.65 20.08
N GLU A 49 2.12 -7.46 19.51
CA GLU A 49 2.04 -6.19 20.22
C GLU A 49 0.66 -5.55 20.00
N LYS A 50 -0.30 -5.89 20.86
CA LYS A 50 -1.68 -5.40 20.77
C LYS A 50 -1.94 -4.10 21.49
N TRP A 51 -0.98 -3.59 22.25
CA TRP A 51 -1.18 -2.43 23.11
C TRP A 51 -0.04 -1.44 22.97
N GLY A 52 -0.37 -0.15 23.00
CA GLY A 52 0.58 0.94 22.95
C GLY A 52 0.40 1.88 24.14
N VAL A 53 1.49 2.49 24.63
CA VAL A 53 1.46 3.56 25.64
C VAL A 53 2.12 4.80 25.07
N ILE A 54 1.44 5.94 25.11
CA ILE A 54 1.99 7.21 24.64
C ILE A 54 3.16 7.64 25.54
N ALA A 55 4.36 7.70 24.97
CA ALA A 55 5.57 8.09 25.67
C ALA A 55 5.92 9.59 25.48
N SER A 56 5.43 10.23 24.42
CA SER A 56 5.68 11.65 24.12
C SER A 56 4.59 12.59 24.67
N SER A 57 4.95 13.85 24.90
CA SER A 57 3.97 14.89 25.30
C SER A 57 3.12 15.40 24.14
N HIS A 58 3.49 15.07 22.89
CA HIS A 58 2.89 15.61 21.68
C HIS A 58 2.78 14.52 20.63
N LEU A 59 1.62 13.84 20.61
CA LEU A 59 1.32 12.81 19.61
C LEU A 59 0.08 13.19 18.81
N ARG A 60 0.19 13.14 17.48
CA ARG A 60 -0.94 13.30 16.56
C ARG A 60 -1.35 11.94 16.03
N MET A 61 -2.65 11.65 16.09
CA MET A 61 -3.27 10.53 15.41
C MET A 61 -3.88 11.02 14.11
N ARG A 62 -3.62 10.30 13.03
CA ARG A 62 -3.94 10.72 11.66
C ARG A 62 -4.86 9.73 10.94
N ASP A 63 -5.50 10.16 9.87
CA ASP A 63 -6.37 9.29 9.07
C ASP A 63 -5.56 8.25 8.27
N LYS A 64 -4.33 8.58 7.88
CA LYS A 64 -3.41 7.72 7.12
C LYS A 64 -2.02 7.66 7.79
N PRO A 65 -1.21 6.62 7.49
CA PRO A 65 0.18 6.52 7.95
C PRO A 65 1.11 7.47 7.18
N ASP A 66 0.76 8.76 7.16
CA ASP A 66 1.45 9.82 6.42
C ASP A 66 1.51 11.08 7.31
N PRO A 67 2.71 11.68 7.51
CA PRO A 67 2.87 12.88 8.32
C PRO A 67 2.10 14.11 7.83
N GLN A 68 1.65 14.15 6.57
CA GLN A 68 0.88 15.25 5.97
C GLN A 68 -0.64 15.00 5.93
N SER A 69 -1.08 13.80 6.32
CA SER A 69 -2.48 13.42 6.28
C SER A 69 -3.33 14.13 7.36
N GLU A 70 -4.64 13.96 7.33
CA GLU A 70 -5.53 14.68 8.24
C GLU A 70 -5.27 14.26 9.70
N VAL A 71 -5.31 15.22 10.63
CA VAL A 71 -5.21 14.92 12.07
C VAL A 71 -6.60 14.59 12.60
N VAL A 72 -6.81 13.33 12.96
CA VAL A 72 -8.06 12.86 13.59
C VAL A 72 -8.15 13.37 15.03
N THR A 73 -7.06 13.26 15.80
CA THR A 73 -6.99 13.79 17.17
C THR A 73 -5.55 14.07 17.57
N THR A 74 -5.37 14.87 18.62
CA THR A 74 -4.05 15.18 19.19
C THR A 74 -4.01 14.96 20.69
N PHE A 75 -2.99 14.24 21.15
CA PHE A 75 -2.73 13.91 22.54
C PHE A 75 -1.77 14.93 23.17
N TRP A 76 -2.29 16.08 23.57
CA TRP A 76 -1.51 17.16 24.19
C TRP A 76 -1.21 16.89 25.68
N ASN A 77 0.06 16.77 26.05
CA ASN A 77 0.52 16.47 27.41
C ASN A 77 -0.13 15.21 28.01
N ARG A 78 -0.53 14.25 27.17
CA ARG A 78 -1.22 13.02 27.61
C ARG A 78 -0.32 11.79 27.51
N ARG A 79 0.83 11.84 28.19
CA ARG A 79 1.67 10.64 28.37
C ARG A 79 0.94 9.58 29.20
N GLY A 80 1.27 8.31 29.00
CA GLY A 80 0.66 7.20 29.74
C GLY A 80 -0.77 6.85 29.29
N VAL A 81 -1.25 7.40 28.16
CA VAL A 81 -2.50 6.93 27.55
C VAL A 81 -2.26 5.57 26.91
N VAL A 82 -3.16 4.62 27.20
CA VAL A 82 -3.14 3.27 26.61
C VAL A 82 -3.99 3.24 25.34
N LEU A 83 -3.41 2.70 24.27
CA LEU A 83 -3.99 2.54 22.95
C LEU A 83 -4.10 1.05 22.63
N GLU A 84 -5.15 0.65 21.92
CA GLU A 84 -5.21 -0.67 21.30
C GLU A 84 -4.58 -0.59 19.92
N VAL A 85 -3.62 -1.48 19.62
CA VAL A 85 -2.93 -1.55 18.32
C VAL A 85 -3.66 -2.55 17.45
N LEU A 86 -4.10 -2.09 16.28
CA LEU A 86 -4.87 -2.87 15.32
C LEU A 86 -4.00 -3.39 14.18
N SER A 87 -3.07 -2.58 13.69
CA SER A 87 -2.18 -2.94 12.59
C SER A 87 -0.91 -2.09 12.59
N GLN A 88 0.04 -2.44 11.72
CA GLN A 88 1.31 -1.75 11.51
C GLN A 88 1.48 -1.48 10.00
N SER A 89 2.14 -0.37 9.65
CA SER A 89 2.54 -0.10 8.26
C SER A 89 3.53 -1.14 7.75
N PRO A 90 3.58 -1.39 6.42
CA PRO A 90 4.50 -2.38 5.85
C PRO A 90 5.97 -1.98 5.98
N GLU A 91 6.24 -0.68 5.97
CA GLU A 91 7.58 -0.13 6.03
C GLU A 91 7.72 0.90 7.14
N LYS A 92 8.97 1.11 7.56
CA LYS A 92 9.34 2.22 8.42
C LYS A 92 9.50 3.48 7.59
N VAL A 93 9.29 4.61 8.22
CA VAL A 93 9.56 5.93 7.65
C VAL A 93 10.49 6.70 8.57
N PHE A 94 11.32 7.55 7.98
CA PHE A 94 12.17 8.48 8.72
C PHE A 94 11.43 9.81 8.92
N LEU A 95 11.07 10.12 10.16
CA LEU A 95 10.35 11.33 10.54
C LEU A 95 10.93 11.93 11.82
N GLU A 96 11.17 13.24 11.80
CA GLU A 96 11.60 14.00 12.98
C GLU A 96 12.87 13.43 13.67
N GLY A 97 13.76 12.81 12.89
CA GLY A 97 15.01 12.22 13.40
C GLY A 97 14.90 10.75 13.82
N TYR A 98 13.72 10.13 13.70
CA TYR A 98 13.47 8.75 14.08
C TYR A 98 13.05 7.91 12.88
N GLU A 99 13.49 6.64 12.85
CA GLU A 99 13.02 5.65 11.88
C GLU A 99 12.10 4.65 12.59
N ASN A 100 10.81 4.65 12.26
CA ASN A 100 9.85 3.75 12.88
C ASN A 100 8.65 3.45 11.96
N TYR A 101 7.85 2.47 12.34
CA TYR A 101 6.58 2.16 11.68
C TYR A 101 5.49 3.13 12.11
N TRP A 102 4.42 3.19 11.32
CA TRP A 102 3.13 3.68 11.78
C TRP A 102 2.32 2.53 12.36
N TYR A 103 1.53 2.84 13.38
CA TYR A 103 0.60 1.89 13.99
C TYR A 103 -0.81 2.42 13.87
N GLN A 104 -1.71 1.59 13.33
CA GLN A 104 -3.12 1.88 13.39
C GLN A 104 -3.60 1.51 14.79
N VAL A 105 -4.31 2.43 15.43
CA VAL A 105 -4.76 2.30 16.81
C VAL A 105 -6.23 2.63 16.95
N SER A 106 -6.86 2.03 17.96
CA SER A 106 -8.17 2.39 18.46
C SER A 106 -8.03 3.12 19.79
N TYR A 107 -8.70 4.27 19.91
CA TYR A 107 -8.78 5.04 21.15
C TYR A 107 -10.10 5.79 21.24
N ASP A 108 -10.85 5.55 22.32
CA ASP A 108 -12.11 6.25 22.61
C ASP A 108 -13.12 6.23 21.44
N GLY A 109 -13.20 5.09 20.75
CA GLY A 109 -14.06 4.89 19.58
C GLY A 109 -13.52 5.47 18.25
N LEU A 110 -12.39 6.18 18.29
CA LEU A 110 -11.70 6.68 17.09
C LEU A 110 -10.65 5.67 16.62
N ILE A 111 -10.53 5.52 15.30
CA ILE A 111 -9.48 4.73 14.66
C ILE A 111 -8.60 5.67 13.84
N GLY A 112 -7.29 5.52 13.97
CA GLY A 112 -6.33 6.29 13.18
C GLY A 112 -4.92 5.76 13.32
N TRP A 113 -3.95 6.50 12.79
CA TRP A 113 -2.55 6.10 12.71
C TRP A 113 -1.67 7.00 13.57
N VAL A 114 -0.78 6.40 14.34
CA VAL A 114 0.21 7.10 15.17
C VAL A 114 1.62 6.68 14.78
N PHE A 115 2.56 7.62 14.83
CA PHE A 115 3.96 7.32 14.53
C PHE A 115 4.62 6.60 15.71
N GLY A 116 5.23 5.45 15.43
CA GLY A 116 5.74 4.50 16.42
C GLY A 116 6.82 5.03 17.35
N ALA A 117 7.57 6.06 16.93
CA ALA A 117 8.62 6.64 17.78
C ALA A 117 8.08 7.27 19.07
N TYR A 118 6.76 7.54 19.14
CA TYR A 118 6.10 8.18 20.27
C TYR A 118 5.24 7.22 21.11
N VAL A 119 5.29 5.93 20.80
CA VAL A 119 4.47 4.89 21.43
C VAL A 119 5.34 3.71 21.83
N GLU A 120 5.26 3.32 23.10
CA GLU A 120 5.87 2.08 23.58
C GLU A 120 4.88 0.93 23.44
N LEU A 121 5.34 -0.20 22.90
CA LEU A 121 4.48 -1.33 22.56
C LEU A 121 4.56 -2.44 23.60
N TYR A 122 3.42 -3.10 23.81
CA TYR A 122 3.23 -4.11 24.84
C TYR A 122 2.37 -5.26 24.30
N GLY A 123 2.71 -6.49 24.71
CA GLY A 123 1.99 -7.69 24.29
C GLY A 123 0.68 -7.94 25.02
N SER A 124 0.48 -7.31 26.18
CA SER A 124 -0.73 -7.44 26.99
C SER A 124 -1.20 -6.11 27.55
N ARG A 125 -2.51 -6.02 27.79
CA ARG A 125 -3.14 -4.81 28.33
C ARG A 125 -2.64 -4.53 29.74
N GLU A 126 -2.38 -5.57 30.52
CA GLU A 126 -1.90 -5.48 31.89
C GLU A 126 -0.50 -4.88 31.96
N GLN A 127 0.39 -5.24 31.03
CA GLN A 127 1.72 -4.64 30.90
C GLN A 127 1.62 -3.15 30.53
N ALA A 128 0.82 -2.82 29.52
CA ALA A 128 0.60 -1.43 29.10
C ALA A 128 0.04 -0.57 30.23
N LEU A 129 -0.94 -1.09 30.98
CA LEU A 129 -1.52 -0.39 32.13
C LEU A 129 -0.53 -0.18 33.27
N ARG A 130 0.42 -1.10 33.49
CA ARG A 130 1.50 -0.91 34.47
C ARG A 130 2.42 0.23 34.05
N ALA A 131 2.95 0.16 32.84
CA ALA A 131 3.83 1.20 32.30
C ALA A 131 3.16 2.59 32.27
N ALA A 132 1.88 2.63 31.87
CA ALA A 132 1.09 3.86 31.86
C ALA A 132 0.98 4.54 33.24
N ARG A 133 0.96 3.77 34.34
CA ARG A 133 0.94 4.33 35.70
C ARG A 133 2.28 4.92 36.11
N GLU A 134 3.38 4.38 35.58
CA GLU A 134 4.74 4.82 35.88
C GLU A 134 5.15 6.06 35.06
N THR A 135 4.44 6.33 33.96
CA THR A 135 4.73 7.46 33.05
C THR A 135 4.07 8.78 33.49
N ARG A 136 3.14 8.75 34.45
CA ARG A 136 2.44 9.94 34.99
C ARG A 136 3.28 10.68 36.01
#